data_AF-A0A2P6TBF5-F1
#
_entry.id   AF-A0A2P6TBF5-F1
#
_cell.length_a   1.000
_cell.length_b   1.000
_cell.length_c   1.000
_cell.angle_alpha   90.00
_cell.angle_beta   90.00
_cell.angle_gamma   90.00
#
_symmetry.space_group_name_H-M   'P 1'
#
loop_
_entity.id
_entity.type
_entity.pdbx_description
1 polymer ?
#
loop_
_entity_poly.entity_id
_entity_poly.type
_entity_poly.pdbx_seq_one_letter_code
_entity_poly.pdbx_strand_id
1 'polypeptide(L)'
;MAQAGQPDPAAAIEMAKQEMDYRVNLFNAMVSSCYEKCIDKRYKDGELSVGENSCIDRCSSKYWQVTGIVGQMLGAQGGMQ
;
A
#
# COMPACT_ATOMS: atom_id res chain seq x y z
N MET A 1 -38.32 2.11 -20.88
CA MET A 1 -37.16 2.80 -20.28
C MET A 1 -36.90 2.17 -18.92
N ALA A 2 -36.10 1.10 -18.88
CA ALA A 2 -35.70 0.44 -17.64
C ALA A 2 -34.33 1.00 -17.25
N GLN A 3 -34.29 1.82 -16.20
CA GLN A 3 -33.04 2.28 -15.64
C GLN A 3 -32.47 1.10 -14.83
N ALA A 4 -31.42 0.48 -15.36
CA ALA A 4 -30.62 -0.50 -14.65
C ALA A 4 -30.07 0.14 -13.36
N GLY A 5 -30.17 -0.59 -12.25
CA GLY A 5 -29.90 -0.10 -10.90
C GLY A 5 -28.54 0.59 -10.79
N GLN A 6 -28.58 1.88 -10.49
CA GLN A 6 -27.44 2.56 -9.90
C GLN A 6 -27.25 1.99 -8.48
N PRO A 7 -26.01 1.67 -8.06
CA PRO A 7 -25.77 1.28 -6.68
C PRO A 7 -26.30 2.39 -5.77
N ASP A 8 -26.98 2.00 -4.69
CA ASP A 8 -27.44 2.93 -3.66
C ASP A 8 -26.27 3.86 -3.29
N PRO A 9 -26.43 5.20 -3.36
CA PRO A 9 -25.34 6.14 -3.05
C PRO A 9 -24.70 5.88 -1.69
N ALA A 10 -25.42 5.30 -0.72
CA ALA A 10 -24.85 4.88 0.55
C ALA A 10 -23.83 3.72 0.39
N ALA A 11 -24.13 2.72 -0.44
CA ALA A 11 -23.22 1.61 -0.72
C ALA A 11 -21.98 2.06 -1.51
N ALA A 12 -22.13 3.01 -2.44
CA ALA A 12 -21.01 3.58 -3.18
C ALA A 12 -20.03 4.34 -2.26
N ILE A 13 -20.56 5.11 -1.31
CA ILE A 13 -19.76 5.83 -0.32
C ILE A 13 -19.05 4.85 0.63
N GLU A 14 -19.72 3.77 1.05
CA GLU A 14 -19.13 2.77 1.93
C GLU A 14 -17.95 2.05 1.27
N MET A 15 -18.10 1.63 0.01
CA MET A 15 -16.98 1.03 -0.74
C MET A 15 -15.81 2.02 -0.92
N ALA A 16 -16.11 3.31 -1.16
CA ALA A 16 -15.08 4.33 -1.28
C ALA A 16 -14.30 4.54 0.04
N LYS A 17 -14.97 4.45 1.20
CA LYS A 17 -14.30 4.51 2.50
C LYS A 17 -13.37 3.32 2.72
N GLN A 18 -13.83 2.11 2.44
CA GLN A 18 -13.03 0.90 2.59
C GLN A 18 -11.76 0.94 1.74
N GLU A 19 -11.87 1.43 0.51
CA GLU A 19 -10.72 1.62 -0.38
C GLU A 19 -9.72 2.66 0.17
N MET A 20 -10.22 3.75 0.77
CA MET A 20 -9.37 4.76 1.41
C MET A 20 -8.66 4.19 2.65
N ASP A 21 -9.38 3.49 3.52
CA ASP A 21 -8.81 2.88 4.72
C ASP A 21 -7.72 1.85 4.36
N TYR A 22 -7.97 1.04 3.32
CA TYR A 22 -6.97 0.12 2.79
C TYR A 22 -5.70 0.84 2.32
N ARG A 23 -5.84 1.94 1.56
CA ARG A 23 -4.71 2.73 1.07
C ARG A 23 -3.88 3.32 2.21
N VAL A 24 -4.55 3.84 3.24
CA VAL A 24 -3.88 4.38 4.43
C VAL A 24 -3.11 3.27 5.16
N ASN A 25 -3.73 2.10 5.35
CA ASN A 25 -3.08 0.97 6.00
C ASN A 25 -1.84 0.49 5.24
N LEU A 26 -1.92 0.38 3.91
CA LEU A 26 -0.77 0.03 3.07
C LEU A 26 0.36 1.06 3.17
N PHE A 27 0.01 2.34 3.12
CA PHE A 27 1.00 3.42 3.23
C PHE A 27 1.74 3.36 4.58
N ASN A 28 1.01 3.19 5.68
CA ASN A 28 1.61 3.08 7.01
C ASN A 28 2.51 1.85 7.13
N ALA A 29 2.07 0.70 6.59
CA ALA A 29 2.88 -0.52 6.58
C ALA A 29 4.16 -0.38 5.74
N MET A 30 4.08 0.29 4.58
CA MET A 30 5.24 0.61 3.75
C MET A 30 6.23 1.51 4.51
N VAL A 31 5.75 2.60 5.10
CA VAL A 31 6.60 3.55 5.84
C VAL A 31 7.32 2.85 6.97
N SER A 32 6.61 2.05 7.78
CA SER A 32 7.21 1.28 8.87
C SER A 32 8.27 0.29 8.36
N SER A 33 7.96 -0.46 7.30
CA SER A 33 8.89 -1.44 6.72
C SER A 33 10.17 -0.79 6.16
N CYS A 34 10.04 0.35 5.48
CA CYS A 34 11.19 1.05 4.95
C CYS A 34 12.00 1.75 6.04
N TYR A 35 11.35 2.26 7.08
CA TYR A 35 12.05 2.81 8.24
C TYR A 35 12.94 1.75 8.91
N GLU A 36 12.39 0.57 9.21
CA GLU A 36 13.14 -0.53 9.84
C GLU A 36 14.30 -1.04 8.99
N LYS A 37 14.19 -0.97 7.66
CA LYS A 37 15.21 -1.49 6.73
C LYS A 37 16.30 -0.49 6.39
N CYS A 38 15.95 0.80 6.33
CA CYS A 38 16.83 1.81 5.77
C CYS A 38 17.44 2.74 6.81
N ILE A 39 16.82 2.93 7.97
CA ILE A 39 17.29 3.89 8.99
C ILE A 39 18.12 3.19 10.08
N ASP A 40 19.32 3.72 10.35
CA ASP A 40 20.16 3.21 11.43
C ASP A 40 19.67 3.73 12.79
N LYS A 41 19.41 2.81 13.74
CA LYS A 41 18.95 3.13 15.11
C LYS A 41 19.99 3.86 15.96
N ARG A 42 21.22 4.00 15.48
CA ARG A 42 22.28 4.77 16.14
C ARG A 42 22.14 6.27 15.93
N TYR A 43 21.25 6.72 15.02
CA TYR A 43 20.86 8.12 14.76
C TYR A 43 22.01 9.12 14.93
N LYS A 44 22.95 9.12 13.96
CA LYS A 44 24.14 9.97 14.02
C LYS A 44 23.82 11.45 13.79
N ASP A 45 22.78 11.73 13.00
CA ASP A 45 22.29 13.06 12.67
C ASP A 45 20.76 13.05 12.51
N GLY A 46 20.14 14.23 12.57
CA GLY A 46 18.69 14.38 12.36
C GLY A 46 18.24 14.40 10.89
N GLU A 47 19.20 14.44 9.96
CA GLU A 47 18.95 14.43 8.52
C GLU A 47 19.25 13.06 7.91
N LEU A 48 18.53 12.73 6.84
CA LEU A 48 18.77 11.51 6.08
C LEU A 48 20.04 11.64 5.26
N SER A 49 20.96 10.70 5.44
CA SER A 49 22.13 10.56 4.58
C SER A 49 21.74 10.19 3.15
N VAL A 50 22.63 10.43 2.19
CA VAL A 50 22.43 10.04 0.79
C VAL A 50 22.15 8.54 0.64
N GLY A 51 22.77 7.72 1.51
CA GLY A 51 22.56 6.27 1.57
C GLY A 51 21.15 5.91 2.04
N GLU A 52 20.66 6.55 3.10
CA GLU A 52 19.30 6.35 3.62
C GLU A 52 18.24 6.79 2.60
N ASN A 53 18.41 7.97 1.98
CA ASN A 53 17.53 8.45 0.93
C ASN A 53 17.44 7.49 -0.25
N SER A 54 18.61 7.01 -0.73
CA SER A 54 18.66 6.04 -1.83
C SER A 54 18.07 4.69 -1.45
N CYS A 55 18.19 4.27 -0.18
CA CYS A 55 17.57 3.06 0.32
C CYS A 55 16.04 3.18 0.36
N ILE A 56 15.51 4.30 0.87
CA ILE A 56 14.06 4.54 0.96
C ILE A 56 13.41 4.48 -0.42
N ASP A 57 13.98 5.14 -1.42
CA ASP A 57 13.48 5.10 -2.81
C ASP A 57 13.38 3.66 -3.32
N ARG A 58 14.47 2.89 -3.23
CA ARG A 58 14.51 1.47 -3.61
C ARG A 58 13.55 0.61 -2.80
N CYS A 59 13.41 0.89 -1.51
CA CYS A 59 12.51 0.16 -0.62
C CYS A 59 11.04 0.36 -1.03
N SER A 60 10.63 1.61 -1.28
CA SER A 60 9.27 1.92 -1.70
C SER A 60 8.92 1.23 -3.03
N SER A 61 9.83 1.30 -4.02
CA SER A 61 9.69 0.63 -5.31
C SER A 61 9.50 -0.89 -5.15
N LYS A 62 10.36 -1.53 -4.34
CA LYS A 62 10.25 -2.97 -4.04
C LYS A 62 8.98 -3.33 -3.28
N TYR A 63 8.55 -2.50 -2.33
CA TYR A 63 7.34 -2.74 -1.55
C TYR A 63 6.10 -2.81 -2.44
N TRP A 64 5.94 -1.84 -3.35
CA TRP A 64 4.82 -1.84 -4.30
C TRP A 64 4.89 -2.99 -5.29
N GLN A 65 6.09 -3.32 -5.79
CA GLN A 65 6.28 -4.48 -6.66
C GLN A 65 5.83 -5.77 -5.98
N VAL A 66 6.27 -6.01 -4.74
CA VAL A 66 5.90 -7.22 -3.98
C VAL A 66 4.41 -7.20 -3.64
N THR A 67 3.85 -6.07 -3.25
CA THR A 67 2.41 -5.92 -2.96
C THR A 67 1.58 -6.28 -4.19
N GLY A 68 1.99 -5.86 -5.39
CA GLY A 68 1.34 -6.23 -6.65
C GLY A 68 1.42 -7.72 -6.96
N ILE A 69 2.60 -8.33 -6.79
CA ILE A 69 2.80 -9.78 -7.00
C ILE A 69 1.94 -10.59 -6.02
N VAL A 70 1.92 -10.22 -4.73
CA VAL A 70 1.09 -10.89 -3.72
C VAL A 70 -0.39 -10.71 -4.06
N GLY A 71 -0.81 -9.51 -4.48
CA GLY A 71 -2.17 -9.26 -4.96
C GLY A 71 -2.56 -10.16 -6.14
N GLN A 72 -1.66 -10.37 -7.11
CA GLN A 72 -1.88 -11.29 -8.22
C GLN A 72 -1.98 -12.75 -7.76
N MET A 73 -1.15 -13.18 -6.81
CA MET A 73 -1.19 -14.55 -6.27
C MET A 73 -2.50 -14.83 -5.53
N LEU A 74 -2.93 -13.90 -4.67
CA LEU A 74 -4.18 -14.00 -3.93
C LEU A 74 -5.40 -13.94 -4.87
N GLY A 75 -5.37 -13.05 -5.87
CA GLY A 75 -6.40 -12.95 -6.90
C GLY A 75 -6.47 -14.21 -7.79
N ALA A 76 -5.32 -14.81 -8.12
CA ALA A 76 -5.26 -16.04 -8.90
C ALA A 76 -5.73 -17.29 -8.11
N GLN A 77 -5.53 -17.33 -6.79
CA GLN A 77 -6.04 -18.42 -5.95
C GLN A 77 -7.56 -18.34 -5.71
N GLY A 78 -8.19 -17.17 -5.88
CA GLY A 78 -9.64 -17.00 -5.74
C GLY A 78 -10.50 -17.53 -6.90
N GLY A 79 -9.88 -18.06 -7.97
CA GLY A 79 -10.55 -18.55 -9.18
C GLY A 79 -10.65 -20.08 -9.34
N MET A 80 -10.27 -20.87 -8.33
CA MET A 80 -10.56 -22.31 -8.28
C MET A 80 -11.74 -22.56 -7.34
N GLN A 81 -12.96 -22.41 -7.85
CA GLN A 81 -14.21 -22.97 -7.35
C GLN A 81 -15.16 -23.14 -8.54
#